data_AF-A0A938R8I9-F1
#
_entry.id   AF-A0A938R8I9-F1
#
_cell.length_a   1.000
_cell.length_b   1.000
_cell.length_c   1.000
_cell.angle_alpha   90.00
_cell.angle_beta   90.00
_cell.angle_gamma   90.00
#
_symmetry.space_group_name_H-M   'P 1'
#
loop_
_entity.id
_entity.type
_entity.pdbx_description
1 polymer ?
#
loop_
_entity_poly.entity_id
_entity_poly.type
_entity_poly.pdbx_seq_one_letter_code
_entity_poly.pdbx_strand_id
1 'polypeptide(L)'
;MRTMNIGCIAAGWAPALDTEPVLQGACRKAVEGAEAGSQPDSRRREYEETRPSDGMPDMYLRKNALRSLTIMPYIYIVPIAAPAAHWLAPLERALAACFSLPVRRTHCDIDLEQTFDTGRGQYNSSQILLQLIRKAPPDTARILGVAAVDLFVPILTYVFGEAQLGGIGALVSTHRLNSRMYGLPENEPLLQQRLIKESIHELGHTFGLLHCTTPGCALNASTYVEDIDQKSDQICAACRACITDYRSA
;
A
#
# COMPACT_ATOMS: atom_id res chain seq x y z
N MET A 1 -23.73 -9.79 17.01
CA MET A 1 -22.89 -8.97 16.11
C MET A 1 -21.45 -9.08 16.58
N ARG A 2 -20.60 -9.84 15.89
CA ARG A 2 -19.15 -9.81 16.14
C ARG A 2 -18.57 -8.77 15.20
N THR A 3 -18.29 -7.58 15.72
CA THR A 3 -17.46 -6.61 15.00
C THR A 3 -16.07 -7.22 14.85
N MET A 4 -15.61 -7.39 13.61
CA MET A 4 -14.21 -7.71 13.33
C MET A 4 -13.40 -6.48 13.72
N ASN A 5 -12.79 -6.49 14.91
CA ASN A 5 -11.72 -5.55 15.23
C ASN A 5 -10.50 -5.99 14.42
N ILE A 6 -10.23 -5.32 13.31
CA ILE A 6 -8.93 -5.43 12.65
C ILE A 6 -8.27 -4.08 12.92
N GLY A 7 -7.12 -4.07 13.59
CA GLY A 7 -6.39 -2.84 13.90
C GLY A 7 -5.83 -2.13 12.67
N CYS A 8 -5.99 -2.68 11.46
CA CYS A 8 -5.57 -2.10 10.19
C CYS A 8 -6.67 -2.28 9.15
N ILE A 9 -6.86 -1.29 8.27
CA ILE A 9 -7.87 -1.34 7.20
C ILE A 9 -7.25 -0.98 5.86
N ALA A 10 -7.51 -1.82 4.87
CA ALA A 10 -7.34 -1.49 3.46
C ALA A 10 -8.67 -1.00 2.88
N ALA A 11 -8.79 0.31 2.64
CA ALA A 11 -10.00 0.90 2.09
C ALA A 11 -9.96 0.90 0.54
N GLY A 12 -11.01 0.36 -0.09
CA GLY A 12 -11.22 0.43 -1.54
C GLY A 12 -12.11 1.62 -1.89
N TRP A 13 -11.52 2.74 -2.29
CA TRP A 13 -12.27 3.92 -2.72
C TRP A 13 -12.49 3.85 -4.24
N ALA A 14 -13.35 2.94 -4.69
CA ALA A 14 -13.84 2.91 -6.06
C ALA A 14 -15.28 3.47 -6.09
N PRO A 15 -15.70 4.21 -7.13
CA PRO A 15 -17.11 4.51 -7.31
C PRO A 15 -17.88 3.19 -7.44
N ALA A 16 -18.97 3.08 -6.69
CA ALA A 16 -19.74 1.86 -6.51
C ALA A 16 -20.13 1.21 -7.84
N LEU A 17 -19.63 -0.01 -8.06
CA LEU A 17 -20.28 -1.02 -8.88
C LEU A 17 -20.15 -2.37 -8.16
N ASP A 18 -21.31 -2.83 -7.71
CA ASP A 18 -21.75 -4.19 -7.36
C ASP A 18 -20.85 -5.12 -6.52
N THR A 19 -21.49 -5.61 -5.46
CA THR A 19 -20.98 -6.47 -4.40
C THR A 19 -20.73 -7.90 -4.86
N GLU A 20 -19.53 -8.42 -4.55
CA GLU A 20 -19.23 -9.85 -4.40
C GLU A 20 -18.56 -10.06 -3.04
N PRO A 21 -18.78 -11.20 -2.35
CA PRO A 21 -18.31 -11.41 -0.99
C PRO A 21 -16.78 -11.52 -0.94
N VAL A 22 -16.20 -10.91 0.09
CA VAL A 22 -14.76 -10.90 0.38
C VAL A 22 -14.28 -12.34 0.61
N LEU A 23 -13.70 -12.95 -0.44
CA LEU A 23 -12.94 -14.18 -0.29
C LEU A 23 -11.65 -13.88 0.49
N GLN A 24 -11.59 -14.43 1.70
CA GLN A 24 -10.38 -14.51 2.51
C GLN A 24 -9.39 -15.46 1.82
N GLY A 25 -8.18 -14.95 1.60
CA GLY A 25 -7.05 -15.76 1.18
C GLY A 25 -6.74 -15.65 -0.31
N ALA A 26 -5.45 -15.43 -0.57
CA ALA A 26 -4.81 -15.37 -1.88
C ALA A 26 -4.95 -14.06 -2.67
N CYS A 27 -3.78 -13.63 -3.13
CA CYS A 27 -3.53 -12.76 -4.25
C CYS A 27 -4.54 -12.97 -5.40
N ARG A 28 -5.19 -11.90 -5.86
CA ARG A 28 -6.15 -11.93 -6.99
C ARG A 28 -5.59 -12.60 -8.25
N LYS A 29 -4.26 -12.66 -8.41
CA LYS A 29 -3.60 -13.27 -9.58
C LYS A 29 -3.59 -14.81 -9.60
N ALA A 30 -4.09 -15.50 -8.57
CA ALA A 30 -3.97 -16.96 -8.46
C ALA A 30 -5.20 -17.76 -8.92
N VAL A 31 -6.24 -17.14 -9.51
CA VAL A 31 -7.50 -17.84 -9.84
C VAL A 31 -7.70 -18.09 -11.35
N GLU A 32 -6.87 -17.53 -12.23
CA GLU A 32 -6.97 -17.77 -13.68
C GLU A 32 -5.73 -18.50 -14.19
N GLY A 33 -5.83 -19.83 -14.32
CA GLY A 33 -4.78 -20.60 -15.01
C GLY A 33 -4.71 -22.09 -14.68
N ALA A 34 -5.82 -22.81 -14.75
CA ALA A 34 -5.79 -24.27 -14.85
C ALA A 34 -7.06 -24.80 -15.51
N GLU A 35 -7.09 -24.92 -16.84
CA GLU A 35 -7.75 -26.03 -17.52
C GLU A 35 -7.20 -26.20 -18.94
N ALA A 36 -6.97 -27.47 -19.28
CA ALA A 36 -6.22 -27.93 -20.43
C ALA A 36 -7.16 -28.47 -21.52
N GLY A 37 -6.72 -28.31 -22.79
CA GLY A 37 -6.93 -29.31 -23.84
C GLY A 37 -8.03 -29.03 -24.86
N SER A 38 -7.64 -28.80 -26.12
CA SER A 38 -7.77 -29.77 -27.24
C SER A 38 -7.62 -29.07 -28.61
N GLN A 39 -7.31 -29.87 -29.62
CA GLN A 39 -6.63 -29.55 -30.89
C GLN A 39 -7.38 -28.59 -31.86
N PRO A 40 -6.68 -27.88 -32.77
CA PRO A 40 -7.33 -27.15 -33.85
C PRO A 40 -7.63 -28.05 -35.07
N ASP A 41 -8.90 -28.09 -35.47
CA ASP A 41 -9.39 -28.68 -36.71
C ASP A 41 -8.97 -27.82 -37.93
N SER A 42 -8.41 -28.52 -38.90
CA SER A 42 -8.04 -28.08 -40.23
C SER A 42 -9.24 -27.62 -41.06
N ARG A 43 -9.24 -26.36 -41.51
CA ARG A 43 -9.92 -26.00 -42.76
C ARG A 43 -9.25 -24.81 -43.46
N ARG A 44 -8.71 -25.13 -44.64
CA ARG A 44 -8.14 -24.25 -45.67
C ARG A 44 -9.07 -23.07 -46.02
N ARG A 45 -8.48 -21.92 -46.32
CA ARG A 45 -8.52 -21.30 -47.67
C ARG A 45 -7.51 -20.17 -47.78
N GLU A 46 -6.57 -20.36 -48.69
CA GLU A 46 -5.70 -19.35 -49.30
C GLU A 46 -6.55 -18.24 -49.91
N TYR A 47 -6.12 -16.98 -49.79
CA TYR A 47 -6.30 -15.98 -50.83
C TYR A 47 -5.06 -15.08 -50.89
N GLU A 48 -4.56 -14.96 -52.11
CA GLU A 48 -3.31 -14.39 -52.56
C GLU A 48 -3.26 -12.85 -52.52
N GLU A 49 -2.00 -12.41 -52.63
CA GLU A 49 -1.43 -11.08 -52.78
C GLU A 49 -2.26 -10.06 -53.57
N THR A 50 -2.20 -8.80 -53.11
CA THR A 50 -1.92 -7.65 -53.98
C THR A 50 -1.36 -6.49 -53.14
N ARG A 51 -0.11 -6.09 -53.41
CA ARG A 51 0.45 -4.79 -53.02
C ARG A 51 0.06 -3.75 -54.07
N PRO A 52 -0.17 -2.49 -53.66
CA PRO A 52 0.32 -1.36 -54.44
C PRO A 52 1.34 -0.52 -53.66
N SER A 53 2.19 0.11 -54.44
CA SER A 53 3.35 0.91 -54.08
C SER A 53 3.02 2.38 -53.79
N ASP A 54 4.01 3.05 -53.21
CA ASP A 54 4.31 4.49 -53.30
C ASP A 54 3.49 5.52 -52.48
N GLY A 55 4.16 6.04 -51.44
CA GLY A 55 4.20 7.48 -51.14
C GLY A 55 3.21 8.03 -50.10
N MET A 56 3.65 8.16 -48.84
CA MET A 56 3.16 9.20 -47.92
C MET A 56 4.35 9.82 -47.15
N PRO A 57 4.41 11.16 -47.01
CA PRO A 57 5.56 11.86 -46.45
C PRO A 57 5.64 11.78 -44.93
N ASP A 58 6.87 11.95 -44.47
CA ASP A 58 7.42 11.97 -43.12
C ASP A 58 6.61 12.74 -42.07
N MET A 59 5.53 12.13 -41.55
CA MET A 59 4.80 12.58 -40.35
C MET A 59 4.92 11.58 -39.18
N TYR A 60 5.55 10.42 -39.42
CA TYR A 60 5.65 9.33 -38.44
C TYR A 60 7.01 9.24 -37.71
N LEU A 61 8.00 10.08 -38.05
CA LEU A 61 9.30 10.13 -37.36
C LEU A 61 9.44 11.28 -36.35
N ARG A 62 8.32 11.80 -35.84
CA ARG A 62 8.29 12.76 -34.71
C ARG A 62 7.53 12.27 -33.47
N LYS A 63 7.31 10.96 -33.31
CA LYS A 63 6.67 10.41 -32.09
C LYS A 63 7.62 9.69 -31.12
N ASN A 64 8.91 9.54 -31.44
CA ASN A 64 9.86 8.80 -30.60
C ASN A 64 11.03 9.63 -30.03
N ALA A 65 10.98 10.96 -30.10
CA ALA A 65 12.00 11.84 -29.51
C ALA A 65 11.68 12.31 -28.07
N LEU A 66 10.64 11.73 -27.44
CA LEU A 66 10.36 11.87 -26.01
C LEU A 66 10.19 10.47 -25.41
N ARG A 67 11.17 9.58 -25.62
CA ARG A 67 11.34 8.43 -24.73
C ARG A 67 11.69 9.00 -23.36
N SER A 68 10.63 9.21 -22.59
CA SER A 68 10.52 9.21 -21.13
C SER A 68 11.85 9.51 -20.44
N LEU A 69 12.00 10.74 -19.95
CA LEU A 69 12.74 10.94 -18.71
C LEU A 69 12.06 10.03 -17.68
N THR A 70 12.55 8.81 -17.53
CA THR A 70 11.98 7.82 -16.61
C THR A 70 12.19 8.37 -15.21
N ILE A 71 11.19 9.10 -14.71
CA ILE A 71 11.16 9.57 -13.33
C ILE A 71 11.23 8.31 -12.48
N MET A 72 12.33 8.11 -11.75
CA MET A 72 12.45 7.01 -10.82
C MET A 72 11.39 7.21 -9.73
N PRO A 73 10.44 6.29 -9.56
CA PRO A 73 9.39 6.50 -8.58
C PRO A 73 9.90 6.16 -7.17
N TYR A 74 9.43 6.90 -6.18
CA TYR A 74 9.87 6.78 -4.79
C TYR A 74 8.75 6.31 -3.87
N ILE A 75 9.14 5.68 -2.77
CA ILE A 75 8.30 5.63 -1.57
C ILE A 75 8.62 6.89 -0.74
N TYR A 76 7.63 7.75 -0.54
CA TYR A 76 7.76 8.93 0.31
C TYR A 76 7.33 8.61 1.74
N ILE A 77 8.09 9.08 2.73
CA ILE A 77 7.71 9.09 4.15
C ILE A 77 7.40 10.53 4.56
N VAL A 78 6.26 10.73 5.20
CA VAL A 78 5.81 12.01 5.76
C VAL A 78 5.61 11.88 7.27
N PRO A 79 6.50 12.44 8.10
CA PRO A 79 6.25 12.58 9.54
C PRO A 79 5.10 13.57 9.80
N ILE A 80 4.14 13.19 10.65
CA ILE A 80 2.96 13.99 11.00
C ILE A 80 2.89 14.10 12.53
N ALA A 81 3.04 15.32 13.05
CA ALA A 81 3.11 15.56 14.50
C ALA A 81 4.18 14.71 15.23
N ALA A 82 5.21 14.24 14.53
CA ALA A 82 6.24 13.33 15.03
C ALA A 82 7.59 14.07 15.16
N PRO A 83 7.92 14.64 16.33
CA PRO A 83 9.08 15.51 16.50
C PRO A 83 10.42 14.77 16.56
N ALA A 84 10.43 13.50 16.98
CA ALA A 84 11.64 12.67 17.03
C ALA A 84 11.85 11.94 15.70
N ALA A 85 13.09 11.84 15.23
CA ALA A 85 13.46 11.37 13.89
C ALA A 85 14.33 10.08 13.90
N HIS A 86 14.60 9.47 15.07
CA HIS A 86 15.51 8.32 15.17
C HIS A 86 14.97 7.06 14.46
N TRP A 87 13.65 6.92 14.38
CA TRP A 87 12.98 5.82 13.69
C TRP A 87 13.05 5.94 12.15
N LEU A 88 13.34 7.12 11.59
CA LEU A 88 13.29 7.34 10.14
C LEU A 88 14.31 6.47 9.40
N ALA A 89 15.59 6.52 9.79
CA ALA A 89 16.63 5.82 9.03
C ALA A 89 16.46 4.28 9.06
N PRO A 90 16.12 3.65 10.20
CA PRO A 90 15.76 2.23 10.23
C PRO A 90 14.53 1.90 9.38
N LEU A 91 13.48 2.73 9.45
CA LEU A 91 12.27 2.55 8.65
C LEU A 91 12.57 2.63 7.14
N GLU A 92 13.31 3.64 6.70
CA GLU A 92 13.72 3.81 5.30
C GLU A 92 14.44 2.58 4.77
N ARG A 93 15.41 2.04 5.53
CA ARG A 93 16.14 0.83 5.14
C ARG A 93 15.22 -0.38 5.02
N ALA A 94 14.32 -0.57 5.99
CA ALA A 94 13.40 -1.69 5.99
C ALA A 94 12.42 -1.62 4.81
N LEU A 95 11.87 -0.44 4.53
CA LEU A 95 10.94 -0.24 3.40
C LEU A 95 11.64 -0.40 2.04
N ALA A 96 12.84 0.18 1.90
CA ALA A 96 13.63 0.04 0.67
C ALA A 96 13.98 -1.43 0.39
N ALA A 97 14.39 -2.17 1.42
CA ALA A 97 14.71 -3.60 1.31
C ALA A 97 13.47 -4.45 1.01
N CYS A 98 12.33 -4.15 1.64
CA CYS A 98 11.12 -4.94 1.47
C CYS A 98 10.51 -4.79 0.07
N PHE A 99 10.45 -3.56 -0.45
CA PHE A 99 9.73 -3.21 -1.68
C PHE A 99 10.62 -2.92 -2.89
N SER A 100 11.94 -2.99 -2.75
CA SER A 100 12.91 -2.74 -3.83
C SER A 100 12.72 -1.39 -4.52
N LEU A 101 12.35 -0.37 -3.74
CA LEU A 101 12.10 0.99 -4.18
C LEU A 101 12.94 1.98 -3.37
N PRO A 102 13.47 3.04 -3.99
CA PRO A 102 14.14 4.09 -3.25
C PRO A 102 13.13 4.82 -2.34
N VAL A 103 13.55 5.12 -1.12
CA VAL A 103 12.72 5.80 -0.12
C VAL A 103 13.24 7.22 0.07
N ARG A 104 12.33 8.21 0.13
CA ARG A 104 12.64 9.62 0.38
C ARG A 104 11.76 10.18 1.48
N ARG A 105 12.27 11.17 2.20
CA ARG A 105 11.47 11.98 3.12
C ARG A 105 10.84 13.13 2.36
N THR A 106 9.61 13.47 2.72
CA THR A 106 8.98 14.71 2.32
C THR A 106 8.15 15.25 3.48
N HIS A 107 7.72 16.51 3.35
CA HIS A 107 6.84 17.17 4.29
C HIS A 107 5.65 17.71 3.51
N CYS A 108 4.47 17.58 4.11
CA CYS A 108 3.28 18.27 3.64
C CYS A 108 2.47 18.72 4.86
N ASP A 109 1.87 19.90 4.76
CA ASP A 109 1.03 20.40 5.84
C ASP A 109 -0.23 19.55 5.92
N ILE A 110 -0.39 18.77 6.97
CA ILE A 110 -1.62 18.02 7.25
C ILE A 110 -2.42 18.85 8.25
N ASP A 111 -3.63 19.25 7.84
CA ASP A 111 -4.57 19.93 8.74
C ASP A 111 -5.20 18.87 9.64
N LEU A 112 -4.61 18.68 10.83
CA LEU A 112 -5.08 17.72 11.82
C LEU A 112 -6.34 18.21 12.55
N GLU A 113 -6.54 19.52 12.66
CA GLU A 113 -7.71 20.10 13.35
C GLU A 113 -9.01 19.67 12.68
N GLN A 114 -9.05 19.68 11.34
CA GLN A 114 -10.21 19.22 10.58
C GLN A 114 -10.47 17.71 10.65
N THR A 115 -9.50 16.95 11.16
CA THR A 115 -9.61 15.48 11.27
C THR A 115 -9.89 15.00 12.68
N PHE A 116 -9.89 15.91 13.66
CA PHE A 116 -10.07 15.59 15.06
C PHE A 116 -11.56 15.42 15.41
N ASP A 117 -11.88 14.30 16.05
CA ASP A 117 -13.20 14.05 16.63
C ASP A 117 -13.15 14.30 18.14
N THR A 118 -13.86 15.33 18.60
CA THR A 118 -13.88 15.72 20.03
C THR A 118 -14.54 14.68 20.93
N GLY A 119 -15.48 13.90 20.40
CA GLY A 119 -16.17 12.87 21.18
C GLY A 119 -15.27 11.67 21.46
N ARG A 120 -14.33 11.39 20.55
CA ARG A 120 -13.35 10.31 20.69
C ARG A 120 -12.01 10.74 21.28
N GLY A 121 -11.63 12.00 21.07
CA GLY A 121 -10.26 12.43 21.32
C GLY A 121 -9.27 11.79 20.34
N GLN A 122 -9.72 11.45 19.13
CA GLN A 122 -8.97 10.73 18.11
C GLN A 122 -9.08 11.42 16.76
N TYR A 123 -8.23 11.04 15.81
CA TYR A 123 -8.16 11.62 14.48
C TYR A 123 -8.62 10.63 13.41
N ASN A 124 -9.45 11.10 12.49
CA ASN A 124 -9.99 10.28 11.41
C ASN A 124 -8.88 9.95 10.39
N SER A 125 -8.46 8.69 10.36
CA SER A 125 -7.35 8.24 9.51
C SER A 125 -7.64 8.44 8.02
N SER A 126 -8.88 8.21 7.59
CA SER A 126 -9.28 8.36 6.20
C SER A 126 -9.13 9.80 5.71
N GLN A 127 -9.48 10.78 6.54
CA GLN A 127 -9.32 12.20 6.20
C GLN A 127 -7.85 12.62 6.12
N ILE A 128 -7.00 12.13 7.03
CA ILE A 128 -5.54 12.35 6.97
C ILE A 128 -4.95 11.71 5.70
N LEU A 129 -5.33 10.47 5.41
CA LEU A 129 -4.86 9.72 4.25
C LEU A 129 -5.21 10.42 2.93
N LEU A 130 -6.43 10.97 2.82
CA LEU A 130 -6.82 11.77 1.67
C LEU A 130 -5.96 13.04 1.49
N GLN A 131 -5.61 13.72 2.58
CA GLN A 131 -4.72 14.87 2.51
C GLN A 131 -3.32 14.49 2.02
N LEU A 132 -2.77 13.37 2.50
CA LEU A 132 -1.49 12.82 2.05
C LEU A 132 -1.49 12.54 0.55
N ILE A 133 -2.50 11.83 0.06
CA ILE A 133 -2.61 11.45 -1.35
C ILE A 133 -2.71 12.70 -2.24
N ARG A 134 -3.51 13.69 -1.85
CA ARG A 134 -3.68 14.94 -2.62
C ARG A 134 -2.42 15.79 -2.70
N LYS A 135 -1.52 15.66 -1.71
CA LYS A 135 -0.28 16.44 -1.59
C LYS A 135 0.96 15.61 -1.98
N ALA A 136 0.77 14.41 -2.53
CA ALA A 136 1.86 13.54 -2.93
C ALA A 136 2.68 14.15 -4.08
N PRO A 137 4.02 14.08 -4.03
CA PRO A 137 4.87 14.49 -5.15
C PRO A 137 4.53 13.73 -6.46
N PRO A 138 4.74 14.32 -7.65
CA PRO A 138 4.42 13.68 -8.93
C PRO A 138 5.16 12.36 -9.20
N ASP A 139 6.33 12.16 -8.58
CA ASP A 139 7.17 10.97 -8.68
C ASP A 139 6.88 9.92 -7.59
N THR A 140 5.72 10.02 -6.94
CA THR A 140 5.30 9.09 -5.88
C THR A 140 4.85 7.75 -6.47
N ALA A 141 5.62 6.69 -6.21
CA ALA A 141 5.08 5.34 -6.30
C ALA A 141 4.12 5.12 -5.13
N ARG A 142 4.59 5.35 -3.89
CA ARG A 142 3.81 5.22 -2.65
C ARG A 142 4.14 6.33 -1.68
N ILE A 143 3.20 6.69 -0.82
CA ILE A 143 3.39 7.67 0.25
C ILE A 143 2.89 7.09 1.56
N LEU A 144 3.73 7.13 2.58
CA LEU A 144 3.45 6.67 3.94
C LEU A 144 3.47 7.87 4.89
N GLY A 145 2.33 8.17 5.48
CA GLY A 145 2.25 9.03 6.66
C GLY A 145 2.65 8.26 7.92
N VAL A 146 3.48 8.87 8.76
CA VAL A 146 3.78 8.35 10.11
C VAL A 146 3.32 9.40 11.12
N ALA A 147 2.21 9.12 11.79
CA ALA A 147 1.54 10.05 12.68
C ALA A 147 1.80 9.73 14.16
N ALA A 148 1.95 10.75 15.00
CA ALA A 148 2.05 10.57 16.46
C ALA A 148 0.70 10.69 17.20
N VAL A 149 -0.41 10.79 16.46
CA VAL A 149 -1.76 10.98 17.00
C VAL A 149 -2.57 9.69 16.96
N ASP A 150 -3.56 9.55 17.85
CA ASP A 150 -4.40 8.36 17.88
C ASP A 150 -5.40 8.34 16.71
N LEU A 151 -5.48 7.22 15.99
CA LEU A 151 -6.25 7.12 14.75
C LEU A 151 -7.50 6.28 14.92
N PHE A 152 -8.57 6.65 14.20
CA PHE A 152 -9.78 5.85 14.09
C PHE A 152 -10.38 5.92 12.68
N VAL A 153 -11.20 4.92 12.36
CA VAL A 153 -12.23 4.99 11.31
C VAL A 153 -13.61 4.85 11.96
N PRO A 154 -14.71 5.31 11.35
CA PRO A 154 -16.04 5.32 11.99
C PRO A 154 -16.50 3.96 12.55
N ILE A 155 -16.09 2.85 11.90
CA ILE A 155 -16.52 1.49 12.23
C ILE A 155 -15.72 0.89 13.40
N LEU A 156 -14.52 1.40 13.68
CA LEU A 156 -13.60 0.84 14.67
C LEU A 156 -13.34 1.80 15.84
N THR A 157 -12.90 1.23 16.95
CA THR A 157 -12.49 2.01 18.12
C THR A 157 -11.17 2.73 17.88
N TYR A 158 -10.23 2.07 17.21
CA TYR A 158 -8.96 2.65 16.76
C TYR A 158 -8.39 1.83 15.61
N VAL A 159 -7.37 2.38 14.95
CA VAL A 159 -6.50 1.65 14.03
C VAL A 159 -5.03 1.99 14.31
N PHE A 160 -4.14 1.03 14.08
CA PHE A 160 -2.70 1.28 13.96
C PHE A 160 -2.37 1.96 12.64
N GLY A 161 -3.12 1.65 11.57
CA GLY A 161 -2.92 2.24 10.26
C GLY A 161 -4.12 2.08 9.33
N GLU A 162 -4.06 2.81 8.22
CA GLU A 162 -5.01 2.72 7.11
C GLU A 162 -4.26 2.90 5.79
N ALA A 163 -4.64 2.11 4.79
CA ALA A 163 -4.08 2.20 3.45
C ALA A 163 -5.14 2.13 2.36
N GLN A 164 -4.85 2.73 1.21
CA GLN A 164 -5.64 2.54 0.01
C GLN A 164 -5.24 1.22 -0.66
N LEU A 165 -6.15 0.26 -0.75
CA LEU A 165 -5.88 -1.02 -1.41
C LEU A 165 -5.54 -0.80 -2.89
N GLY A 166 -4.32 -1.16 -3.30
CA GLY A 166 -3.82 -0.93 -4.66
C GLY A 166 -3.60 0.54 -5.04
N GLY A 167 -3.75 1.47 -4.09
CA GLY A 167 -3.53 2.90 -4.28
C GLY A 167 -2.11 3.34 -3.98
N ILE A 168 -1.90 4.65 -3.78
CA ILE A 168 -0.59 5.20 -3.45
C ILE A 168 -0.38 5.47 -1.96
N GLY A 169 -1.44 5.66 -1.19
CA GLY A 169 -1.36 6.17 0.18
C GLY A 169 -1.48 5.11 1.25
N ALA A 170 -0.63 5.22 2.27
CA ALA A 170 -0.69 4.52 3.54
C ALA A 170 -0.48 5.51 4.70
N LEU A 171 -1.00 5.17 5.87
CA LEU A 171 -0.85 5.92 7.11
C LEU A 171 -0.66 4.94 8.27
N VAL A 172 0.33 5.18 9.13
CA VAL A 172 0.54 4.43 10.38
C VAL A 172 0.66 5.42 11.53
N SER A 173 0.10 5.09 12.68
CA SER A 173 0.26 5.83 13.92
C SER A 173 1.21 5.14 14.89
N THR A 174 2.13 5.90 15.47
CA THR A 174 2.99 5.43 16.57
C THR A 174 2.29 5.45 17.92
N HIS A 175 1.14 6.12 18.03
CA HIS A 175 0.44 6.36 19.30
C HIS A 175 0.22 5.04 20.04
N ARG A 176 -0.48 4.10 19.41
CA ARG A 176 -0.78 2.78 19.99
C ARG A 176 0.31 1.73 19.77
N LEU A 177 1.40 2.06 19.07
CA LEU A 177 2.57 1.18 19.01
C LEU A 177 3.47 1.36 20.24
N ASN A 178 3.34 2.50 20.93
CA ASN A 178 4.12 2.82 22.11
C ASN A 178 3.61 2.04 23.33
N SER A 179 4.50 1.30 23.96
CA SER A 179 4.25 0.53 25.20
C SER A 179 3.64 1.37 26.34
N ARG A 180 3.92 2.67 26.37
CA ARG A 180 3.33 3.60 27.34
C ARG A 180 1.82 3.64 27.30
N MET A 181 1.20 3.42 26.15
CA MET A 181 -0.27 3.35 26.03
C MET A 181 -0.88 2.18 26.79
N TYR A 182 -0.06 1.21 27.17
CA TYR A 182 -0.44 -0.01 27.87
C TYR A 182 0.09 -0.03 29.31
N GLY A 183 0.53 1.12 29.84
CA GLY A 183 1.04 1.24 31.22
C GLY A 183 2.43 0.63 31.42
N LEU A 184 3.15 0.32 30.34
CA LEU A 184 4.50 -0.22 30.37
C LEU A 184 5.54 0.88 30.16
N PRO A 185 6.80 0.68 30.61
CA PRO A 185 7.89 1.60 30.31
C PRO A 185 8.09 1.80 28.81
N GLU A 186 8.52 3.01 28.42
CA GLU A 186 8.89 3.29 27.03
C GLU A 186 10.04 2.38 26.59
N ASN A 187 9.90 1.81 25.40
CA ASN A 187 10.88 0.92 24.79
C ASN A 187 11.02 1.30 23.33
N GLU A 188 11.95 2.22 23.07
CA GLU A 188 12.21 2.77 21.74
C GLU A 188 12.56 1.69 20.69
N PRO A 189 13.43 0.69 20.99
CA PRO A 189 13.66 -0.42 20.07
C PRO A 189 12.38 -1.18 19.69
N LEU A 190 11.50 -1.45 20.66
CA LEU A 190 10.24 -2.16 20.41
C LEU A 190 9.24 -1.31 19.62
N LEU A 191 9.13 -0.01 19.94
CA LEU A 191 8.32 0.93 19.17
C LEU A 191 8.78 0.98 17.70
N GLN A 192 10.08 1.06 17.47
CA GLN A 192 10.65 1.05 16.12
C GLN A 192 10.35 -0.26 15.38
N GLN A 193 10.47 -1.41 16.05
CA GLN A 193 10.13 -2.70 15.46
C GLN A 193 8.66 -2.77 15.04
N ARG A 194 7.75 -2.35 15.92
CA ARG A 194 6.31 -2.30 15.63
C ARG A 194 6.00 -1.35 14.48
N LEU A 195 6.60 -0.17 14.47
CA LEU A 195 6.43 0.82 13.39
C LEU A 195 6.86 0.25 12.05
N ILE A 196 8.00 -0.44 11.98
CA ILE A 196 8.47 -1.08 10.74
C ILE A 196 7.46 -2.13 10.26
N LYS A 197 7.00 -3.02 11.15
CA LYS A 197 6.04 -4.07 10.80
C LYS A 197 4.73 -3.51 10.26
N GLU A 198 4.15 -2.51 10.93
CA GLU A 198 2.90 -1.90 10.47
C GLU A 198 3.10 -1.07 9.21
N SER A 199 4.23 -0.38 9.07
CA SER A 199 4.52 0.35 7.82
C SER A 199 4.63 -0.58 6.62
N ILE A 200 5.24 -1.76 6.80
CA ILE A 200 5.30 -2.79 5.76
C ILE A 200 3.91 -3.38 5.49
N HIS A 201 3.10 -3.57 6.54
CA HIS A 201 1.72 -4.03 6.40
C HIS A 201 0.88 -3.08 5.55
N GLU A 202 0.82 -1.80 5.93
CA GLU A 202 0.02 -0.79 5.24
C GLU A 202 0.51 -0.53 3.82
N LEU A 203 1.84 -0.41 3.62
CA LEU A 203 2.37 -0.30 2.27
C LEU A 203 2.09 -1.57 1.45
N GLY A 204 2.12 -2.76 2.05
CA GLY A 204 1.71 -3.99 1.38
C GLY A 204 0.31 -3.89 0.77
N HIS A 205 -0.65 -3.31 1.49
CA HIS A 205 -1.98 -3.02 0.95
C HIS A 205 -1.96 -2.08 -0.25
N THR A 206 -1.12 -1.04 -0.22
CA THR A 206 -0.95 -0.17 -1.39
C THR A 206 -0.38 -0.89 -2.61
N PHE A 207 0.37 -1.99 -2.44
CA PHE A 207 0.82 -2.86 -3.55
C PHE A 207 -0.25 -3.88 -4.00
N GLY A 208 -1.45 -3.82 -3.43
CA GLY A 208 -2.58 -4.70 -3.75
C GLY A 208 -2.61 -5.99 -2.94
N LEU A 209 -1.77 -6.13 -1.92
CA LEU A 209 -1.77 -7.30 -1.06
C LEU A 209 -2.97 -7.23 -0.10
N LEU A 210 -3.64 -8.36 0.11
CA LEU A 210 -4.64 -8.52 1.16
C LEU A 210 -3.99 -9.10 2.42
N HIS A 211 -4.75 -9.17 3.51
CA HIS A 211 -4.31 -9.86 4.71
C HIS A 211 -3.86 -11.29 4.39
N CYS A 212 -2.73 -11.68 4.96
CA CYS A 212 -2.13 -12.99 4.80
C CYS A 212 -2.50 -13.90 5.99
N THR A 213 -2.63 -15.19 5.75
CA THR A 213 -2.84 -16.20 6.80
C THR A 213 -1.59 -17.01 7.11
N THR A 214 -0.51 -16.85 6.33
CA THR A 214 0.79 -17.48 6.63
C THR A 214 1.34 -16.92 7.95
N PRO A 215 1.56 -17.74 8.99
CA PRO A 215 2.04 -17.26 10.28
C PRO A 215 3.37 -16.51 10.17
N GLY A 216 3.48 -15.40 10.87
CA GLY A 216 4.69 -14.58 10.89
C GLY A 216 4.85 -13.64 9.70
N CYS A 217 3.95 -13.64 8.71
CA CYS A 217 3.99 -12.68 7.62
C CYS A 217 3.65 -11.27 8.12
N ALA A 218 4.38 -10.24 7.68
CA ALA A 218 4.05 -8.85 8.03
C ALA A 218 2.62 -8.45 7.61
N LEU A 219 2.04 -9.11 6.59
CA LEU A 219 0.65 -8.93 6.15
C LEU A 219 -0.37 -9.69 6.99
N ASN A 220 0.01 -10.39 8.07
CA ASN A 220 -0.96 -10.87 9.05
C ASN A 220 -1.68 -9.68 9.69
N ALA A 221 -3.00 -9.78 9.77
CA ALA A 221 -3.85 -8.79 10.44
C ALA A 221 -3.48 -8.71 11.94
N SER A 222 -3.45 -7.50 12.48
CA SER A 222 -3.18 -7.25 13.89
C SER A 222 -4.37 -6.55 14.52
N THR A 223 -4.94 -7.12 15.58
CA THR A 223 -6.03 -6.51 16.36
C THR A 223 -5.48 -5.79 17.58
N TYR A 224 -4.48 -6.39 18.20
CA TYR A 224 -3.77 -5.87 19.36
C TYR A 224 -2.28 -5.73 19.07
N VAL A 225 -1.57 -5.00 19.93
CA VAL A 225 -0.14 -4.73 19.73
C VAL A 225 0.69 -6.01 19.85
N GLU A 226 0.21 -6.99 20.62
CA GLU A 226 0.81 -8.31 20.76
C GLU A 226 0.78 -9.09 19.44
N ASP A 227 -0.24 -8.90 18.59
CA ASP A 227 -0.28 -9.52 17.26
C ASP A 227 0.84 -8.98 16.37
N ILE A 228 1.19 -7.70 16.52
CA ILE A 228 2.31 -7.06 15.84
C ILE A 228 3.63 -7.64 16.37
N ASP A 229 3.72 -7.91 17.67
CA ASP A 229 4.90 -8.51 18.26
C ASP A 229 5.17 -9.93 17.75
N GLN A 230 4.12 -10.72 17.49
CA GLN A 230 4.23 -12.09 16.99
C GLN A 230 4.61 -12.21 15.51
N LYS A 231 4.29 -11.21 14.66
CA LYS A 231 4.63 -11.27 13.23
C LYS A 231 6.06 -10.80 12.95
N SER A 232 6.65 -11.23 11.84
CA SER A 232 7.96 -10.73 11.39
C SER A 232 7.83 -9.40 10.65
N ASP A 233 8.96 -8.74 10.40
CA ASP A 233 9.06 -7.60 9.49
C ASP A 233 9.20 -8.03 8.02
N GLN A 234 9.05 -9.32 7.72
CA GLN A 234 9.15 -9.87 6.37
C GLN A 234 7.79 -10.29 5.83
N ILE A 235 7.57 -10.02 4.54
CA ILE A 235 6.45 -10.59 3.81
C ILE A 235 6.83 -12.00 3.31
N CYS A 236 5.89 -12.94 3.33
CA CYS A 236 6.14 -14.30 2.88
C CYS A 236 6.38 -14.37 1.36
N ALA A 237 6.94 -15.48 0.87
CA ALA A 237 7.25 -15.67 -0.55
C ALA A 237 6.02 -15.49 -1.46
N ALA A 238 4.84 -15.95 -1.03
CA ALA A 238 3.59 -15.80 -1.78
C ALA A 238 3.16 -14.32 -1.89
N CYS A 239 3.23 -13.56 -0.81
CA CYS A 239 2.97 -12.11 -0.84
C CYS A 239 3.98 -11.38 -1.73
N ARG A 240 5.27 -11.74 -1.64
CA ARG A 240 6.34 -11.13 -2.44
C ARG A 240 6.14 -11.36 -3.94
N ALA A 241 5.73 -12.57 -4.34
CA ALA A 241 5.42 -12.88 -5.74
C ALA A 241 4.20 -12.10 -6.29
N CYS A 242 3.37 -11.57 -5.40
CA CYS A 242 2.14 -10.86 -5.72
C CYS A 242 2.23 -9.35 -5.65
N ILE A 243 3.40 -8.79 -5.29
CA ILE A 243 3.64 -7.36 -5.44
C ILE A 243 3.47 -7.02 -6.92
N THR A 244 2.43 -6.23 -7.19
CA THR A 244 2.12 -5.80 -8.54
C THR A 244 3.17 -4.78 -8.97
N ASP A 245 3.80 -4.97 -10.12
CA ASP A 245 4.73 -3.98 -10.68
C ASP A 245 3.99 -2.65 -10.85
N TYR A 246 4.45 -1.63 -10.15
CA TYR A 246 4.01 -0.24 -10.30
C TYR A 246 4.44 0.37 -11.65
N ARG A 247 5.18 -0.40 -12.46
CA ARG A 247 5.81 0.01 -13.73
C ARG A 247 4.92 -0.16 -14.96
N SER A 248 3.70 -0.68 -14.79
CA SER A 248 2.84 -1.11 -15.91
C SER A 248 1.55 -0.29 -16.06
N ALA A 249 1.49 0.93 -15.51
CA ALA A 249 0.39 1.87 -15.71
C ALA A 249 0.85 3.09 -16.51
#